data_AF-A0A419ECS7-F1
#
_entry.id   AF-A0A419ECS7-F1
#
_cell.length_a   1.000
_cell.length_b   1.000
_cell.length_c   1.000
_cell.angle_alpha   90.00
_cell.angle_beta   90.00
_cell.angle_gamma   90.00
#
_symmetry.space_group_name_H-M   'P 1'
#
loop_
_entity.id
_entity.type
_entity.pdbx_description
1 polymer ?
#
loop_
_entity_poly.entity_id
_entity_poly.type
_entity_poly.pdbx_seq_one_letter_code
_entity_poly.pdbx_strand_id
1 'polypeptide(L)'
;MSDFFEKVSSQVDPFKKLVSYIPGFSGYVERQNRRDADKLLRETVARRFEEHWKRASNLQVELVNNGMIKYVDDMEKAAIALRTFIDKISTAARGYSGLFDAVKINEKELEAIYQFDAAFFDLGDQVKSALDNLEASLGDEAALPAAIRHLTTLARLAVETFERRAEVVTGSN
;
A
#
# COMPACT_ATOMS: atom_id res chain seq x y z
N MET A 1 9.17 11.42 -13.26
CA MET A 1 7.85 10.94 -12.77
C MET A 1 7.40 9.65 -13.47
N SER A 2 8.02 9.27 -14.59
CA SER A 2 7.95 7.96 -15.27
C SER A 2 8.75 6.84 -14.61
N ASP A 3 9.80 7.20 -13.86
CA ASP A 3 10.88 6.27 -13.52
C ASP A 3 10.53 5.20 -12.48
N PHE A 4 9.44 5.35 -11.72
CA PHE A 4 8.98 4.30 -10.78
C PHE A 4 8.14 3.24 -11.49
N PHE A 5 7.32 3.65 -12.47
CA PHE A 5 6.50 2.76 -13.28
C PHE A 5 7.36 1.81 -14.13
N GLU A 6 8.50 2.30 -14.62
CA GLU A 6 9.49 1.51 -15.36
C GLU A 6 10.29 0.55 -14.47
N LYS A 7 10.50 0.90 -13.19
CA LYS A 7 11.36 0.12 -12.27
C LYS A 7 10.64 -1.05 -11.60
N VAL A 8 9.31 -1.11 -11.67
CA VAL A 8 8.47 -2.19 -11.11
C VAL A 8 8.10 -3.25 -12.17
N SER A 9 8.57 -3.10 -13.42
CA SER A 9 8.56 -4.17 -14.43
C SER A 9 9.62 -5.24 -14.11
N SER A 10 9.53 -5.82 -12.91
CA SER A 10 10.27 -7.03 -12.56
C SER A 10 9.61 -8.22 -13.24
N GLN A 11 10.43 -9.19 -13.65
CA GLN A 11 10.14 -10.33 -14.56
C GLN A 11 9.07 -11.34 -14.07
N VAL A 12 8.17 -10.95 -13.16
CA VAL A 12 7.09 -11.77 -12.63
C VAL A 12 5.76 -11.18 -13.07
N ASP A 13 4.94 -12.00 -13.73
CA ASP A 13 3.55 -11.69 -14.06
C ASP A 13 2.82 -11.14 -12.81
N PRO A 14 2.31 -9.89 -12.82
CA PRO A 14 1.64 -9.25 -11.69
C PRO A 14 0.55 -10.14 -11.08
N PHE A 15 -0.15 -10.93 -11.90
CA PHE A 15 -1.14 -11.88 -11.42
C PHE A 15 -0.53 -12.98 -10.54
N LYS A 16 0.59 -13.60 -10.97
CA LYS A 16 1.29 -14.63 -10.18
C LYS A 16 1.74 -14.10 -8.82
N LYS A 17 2.18 -12.84 -8.78
CA LYS A 17 2.53 -12.19 -7.54
C LYS A 17 1.33 -12.08 -6.61
N LEU A 18 0.19 -11.60 -7.11
CA LEU A 18 -1.04 -11.49 -6.31
C LEU A 18 -1.49 -12.83 -5.74
N VAL A 19 -1.47 -13.89 -6.56
CA VAL A 19 -1.81 -15.25 -6.12
C VAL A 19 -0.89 -15.74 -5.00
N SER A 20 0.38 -15.34 -4.99
CA SER A 20 1.32 -15.71 -3.92
C SER A 20 1.03 -15.03 -2.57
N TYR A 21 0.45 -13.83 -2.58
CA TYR A 21 0.09 -13.09 -1.35
C TYR A 21 -1.35 -13.35 -0.89
N ILE A 22 -2.25 -13.71 -1.81
CA ILE A 22 -3.69 -13.79 -1.57
C ILE A 22 -4.19 -15.20 -1.91
N PRO A 23 -4.24 -16.12 -0.92
CA PRO A 23 -4.85 -17.43 -1.11
C PRO A 23 -6.30 -17.30 -1.59
N GLY A 24 -6.64 -18.02 -2.66
CA GLY A 24 -7.99 -18.00 -3.22
C GLY A 24 -8.29 -16.83 -4.17
N PHE A 25 -7.28 -16.01 -4.52
CA PHE A 25 -7.45 -14.96 -5.54
C PHE A 25 -7.57 -15.55 -6.94
N SER A 26 -8.76 -15.43 -7.54
CA SER A 26 -9.07 -15.88 -8.90
C SER A 26 -8.86 -14.82 -9.98
N GLY A 27 -8.51 -13.58 -9.59
CA GLY A 27 -8.33 -12.45 -10.50
C GLY A 27 -9.63 -11.84 -11.00
N TYR A 28 -9.52 -10.96 -12.00
CA TYR A 28 -10.63 -10.15 -12.52
C TYR A 28 -11.16 -10.64 -13.88
N VAL A 29 -10.82 -11.85 -14.32
CA VAL A 29 -11.24 -12.36 -15.63
C VAL A 29 -12.77 -12.54 -15.67
N GLU A 30 -13.31 -13.26 -14.70
CA GLU A 30 -14.73 -13.58 -14.63
C GLU A 30 -15.54 -12.46 -13.98
N ARG A 31 -16.49 -11.86 -14.72
CA ARG A 31 -17.31 -10.73 -14.26
C ARG A 31 -17.96 -10.97 -12.89
N GLN A 32 -18.47 -12.17 -12.64
CA GLN A 32 -19.13 -12.53 -11.37
C GLN A 32 -18.17 -12.48 -10.18
N ASN A 33 -16.89 -12.80 -10.40
CA ASN A 33 -15.91 -12.91 -9.33
C ASN A 33 -15.07 -11.63 -9.13
N ARG A 34 -15.12 -10.66 -10.06
CA ARG A 34 -14.32 -9.42 -9.99
C ARG A 34 -14.48 -8.66 -8.68
N ARG A 35 -15.73 -8.52 -8.22
CA ARG A 35 -16.05 -7.76 -7.00
C ARG A 35 -15.51 -8.47 -5.76
N ASP A 36 -15.63 -9.79 -5.72
CA ASP A 36 -15.13 -10.60 -4.62
C ASP A 36 -13.59 -10.65 -4.62
N ALA A 37 -12.97 -10.77 -5.79
CA ALA A 37 -11.52 -10.69 -5.95
C ALA A 37 -10.96 -9.32 -5.53
N ASP A 38 -11.61 -8.21 -5.92
CA ASP A 38 -11.20 -6.85 -5.53
C ASP A 38 -11.33 -6.64 -4.02
N LYS A 39 -12.45 -7.10 -3.45
CA LYS A 39 -12.67 -7.05 -2.00
C LYS A 39 -11.60 -7.85 -1.26
N LEU A 40 -11.36 -9.10 -1.66
CA LEU A 40 -10.37 -9.99 -1.05
C LEU A 40 -8.97 -9.37 -1.09
N LEU A 41 -8.62 -8.77 -2.23
CA LEU A 41 -7.35 -8.06 -2.40
C LEU A 41 -7.24 -6.87 -1.43
N ARG A 42 -8.23 -5.98 -1.43
CA ARG A 42 -8.22 -4.78 -0.57
C ARG A 42 -8.20 -5.13 0.92
N GLU A 43 -8.97 -6.14 1.34
CA GLU A 43 -8.96 -6.63 2.73
C GLU A 43 -7.59 -7.21 3.10
N THR A 44 -6.96 -7.94 2.19
CA THR A 44 -5.61 -8.50 2.42
C THR A 44 -4.56 -7.40 2.55
N VAL A 45 -4.58 -6.40 1.66
CA VAL A 45 -3.68 -5.25 1.71
C VAL A 45 -3.91 -4.44 3.00
N ALA A 46 -5.17 -4.13 3.32
CA ALA A 46 -5.52 -3.39 4.53
C ALA A 46 -4.96 -4.07 5.79
N ARG A 47 -5.15 -5.39 5.92
CA ARG A 47 -4.66 -6.17 7.06
C ARG A 47 -3.13 -6.10 7.19
N ARG A 48 -2.38 -6.23 6.08
CA ARG A 48 -0.92 -6.12 6.10
C ARG A 48 -0.47 -4.72 6.55
N PHE A 49 -1.08 -3.67 6.02
CA PHE A 49 -0.74 -2.31 6.41
C PHE A 49 -1.16 -2.00 7.85
N GLU A 50 -2.22 -2.63 8.38
CA GLU A 50 -2.59 -2.52 9.79
C GLU A 50 -1.51 -3.12 10.71
N GLU A 51 -0.89 -4.23 10.32
CA GLU A 51 0.28 -4.79 11.02
C GLU A 51 1.45 -3.80 11.03
N HIS A 52 1.72 -3.13 9.90
CA HIS A 52 2.75 -2.09 9.81
C HIS A 52 2.42 -0.85 10.64
N TRP A 53 1.18 -0.40 10.64
CA TRP A 53 0.72 0.73 11.46
C TRP A 53 0.86 0.43 12.95
N LYS A 54 0.48 -0.77 13.41
CA LYS A 54 0.70 -1.19 14.81
C LYS A 54 2.17 -1.16 15.20
N ARG A 55 3.07 -1.63 14.32
CA ARG A 55 4.52 -1.52 14.55
C ARG A 55 4.98 -0.07 14.60
N ALA A 56 4.51 0.78 13.71
CA ALA A 56 4.81 2.21 13.70
C ALA A 56 4.40 2.89 15.03
N SER A 57 3.20 2.59 15.54
CA SER A 57 2.73 3.09 16.84
C SER A 57 3.58 2.59 18.01
N ASN A 58 4.02 1.31 17.98
CA ASN A 58 4.91 0.80 19.02
C ASN A 58 6.28 1.50 19.01
N LEU A 59 6.86 1.73 17.82
CA LEU A 59 8.10 2.48 17.68
C LEU A 59 7.99 3.92 18.19
N GLN A 60 6.83 4.55 18.04
CA GLN A 60 6.56 5.87 18.62
C GLN A 60 6.61 5.84 20.17
N VAL A 61 6.09 4.79 20.80
CA VAL A 61 6.21 4.58 22.25
C VAL A 61 7.68 4.36 22.64
N GLU A 62 8.45 3.62 21.84
CA GLU A 62 9.89 3.43 22.08
C GLU A 62 10.68 4.73 21.98
N LEU A 63 10.38 5.60 21.01
CA LEU A 63 10.98 6.95 20.95
C LEU A 63 10.74 7.73 22.24
N VAL A 64 9.51 7.68 22.79
CA VAL A 64 9.19 8.33 24.08
C VAL A 64 10.00 7.72 25.21
N ASN A 65 10.05 6.39 25.31
CA ASN A 65 10.78 5.69 26.36
C ASN A 65 12.29 5.97 26.33
N ASN A 66 12.86 6.22 25.15
CA ASN A 66 14.26 6.59 24.96
C ASN A 66 14.52 8.10 25.08
N GLY A 67 13.53 8.91 25.46
CA GLY A 67 13.66 10.37 25.61
C GLY A 67 13.73 11.14 24.29
N MET A 68 13.46 10.47 23.15
CA MET A 68 13.54 11.02 21.79
C MET A 68 12.25 11.73 21.36
N ILE A 69 11.68 12.54 22.26
CA ILE A 69 10.36 13.16 22.11
C ILE A 69 10.29 14.06 20.87
N LYS A 70 11.40 14.70 20.50
CA LYS A 70 11.48 15.59 19.33
C LYS A 70 11.22 14.92 17.97
N TYR A 71 11.22 13.59 17.90
CA TYR A 71 10.93 12.84 16.66
C TYR A 71 9.54 12.20 16.64
N VAL A 72 8.79 12.34 17.74
CA VAL A 72 7.46 11.74 17.89
C VAL A 72 6.46 12.36 16.92
N ASP A 73 6.55 13.66 16.64
CA ASP A 73 5.66 14.34 15.69
C ASP A 73 5.95 13.92 14.24
N ASP A 74 7.22 13.70 13.89
CA ASP A 74 7.62 13.18 12.59
C ASP A 74 7.16 11.72 12.41
N MET A 75 7.28 10.90 13.45
CA MET A 75 6.77 9.52 13.43
C MET A 75 5.25 9.48 13.34
N GLU A 76 4.55 10.40 14.03
CA GLU A 76 3.09 10.54 13.96
C GLU A 76 2.63 10.83 12.51
N LYS A 77 3.36 11.67 11.76
CA LYS A 77 3.04 11.94 10.34
C LYS A 77 3.06 10.65 9.50
N ALA A 78 3.99 9.74 9.76
CA ALA A 78 4.04 8.44 9.10
C ALA A 78 2.85 7.56 9.51
N ALA A 79 2.55 7.49 10.82
CA ALA A 79 1.45 6.69 11.36
C ALA A 79 0.08 7.16 10.80
N ILE A 80 -0.17 8.48 10.76
CA ILE A 80 -1.38 9.06 10.18
C ILE A 80 -1.50 8.72 8.69
N ALA A 81 -0.41 8.78 7.94
CA ALA A 81 -0.43 8.46 6.51
C ALA A 81 -0.76 6.97 6.27
N LEU A 82 -0.16 6.05 7.04
CA LEU A 82 -0.50 4.63 7.00
C LEU A 82 -1.97 4.40 7.36
N ARG A 83 -2.46 5.06 8.41
CA ARG A 83 -3.86 4.97 8.83
C ARG A 83 -4.81 5.45 7.73
N THR A 84 -4.49 6.59 7.12
CA THR A 84 -5.26 7.16 6.01
C THR A 84 -5.34 6.19 4.83
N PHE A 85 -4.23 5.54 4.47
CA PHE A 85 -4.24 4.51 3.42
C PHE A 85 -5.13 3.32 3.79
N ILE A 86 -4.99 2.77 5.00
CA ILE A 86 -5.80 1.64 5.50
C ILE A 86 -7.29 1.98 5.46
N ASP A 87 -7.66 3.16 5.96
CA ASP A 87 -9.04 3.62 5.97
C ASP A 87 -9.57 3.78 4.53
N LYS A 88 -8.79 4.38 3.62
CA LYS A 88 -9.19 4.52 2.20
C LYS A 88 -9.39 3.18 1.52
N ILE A 89 -8.43 2.25 1.62
CA ILE A 89 -8.51 0.97 0.90
C ILE A 89 -9.59 0.03 1.47
N SER A 90 -9.84 0.09 2.79
CA SER A 90 -10.89 -0.70 3.45
C SER A 90 -12.29 -0.15 3.21
N THR A 91 -12.45 1.18 3.22
CA THR A 91 -13.75 1.86 3.07
C THR A 91 -14.11 2.22 1.64
N ALA A 92 -13.19 2.04 0.69
CA ALA A 92 -13.48 2.11 -0.74
C ALA A 92 -14.77 1.32 -1.02
N ALA A 93 -15.83 2.04 -1.38
CA ALA A 93 -17.17 1.48 -1.45
C ALA A 93 -17.17 0.19 -2.29
N ARG A 94 -17.98 -0.80 -1.89
CA ARG A 94 -18.23 -1.99 -2.72
C ARG A 94 -18.89 -1.52 -4.01
N GLY A 95 -18.09 -1.29 -5.03
CA GLY A 95 -18.58 -0.67 -6.27
C GLY A 95 -17.78 0.54 -6.64
N TYR A 96 -16.56 0.28 -7.10
CA TYR A 96 -16.11 0.95 -8.31
C TYR A 96 -17.16 0.69 -9.42
N SER A 97 -18.17 1.56 -9.50
CA SER A 97 -19.29 1.41 -10.43
C SER A 97 -18.92 1.69 -11.89
N GLY A 98 -17.74 2.26 -12.15
CA GLY A 98 -17.26 2.49 -13.52
C GLY A 98 -16.81 1.20 -14.21
N LEU A 99 -15.69 0.64 -13.74
CA LEU A 99 -15.01 -0.44 -14.46
C LEU A 99 -15.60 -1.84 -14.27
N PHE A 100 -16.10 -2.19 -13.08
CA PHE A 100 -16.64 -3.54 -12.85
C PHE A 100 -18.06 -3.73 -13.42
N ASP A 101 -18.73 -2.65 -13.79
CA ASP A 101 -20.03 -2.67 -14.45
C ASP A 101 -19.89 -2.74 -15.99
N ALA A 102 -18.72 -2.39 -16.52
CA ALA A 102 -18.39 -2.51 -17.94
C ALA A 102 -18.43 -3.98 -18.41
N VAL A 103 -19.20 -4.23 -19.47
CA VAL A 103 -19.39 -5.56 -20.07
C VAL A 103 -18.07 -6.12 -20.61
N LYS A 104 -17.12 -5.24 -21.00
CA LYS A 104 -15.78 -5.60 -21.44
C LYS A 104 -14.76 -4.65 -20.78
N ILE A 105 -14.00 -5.19 -19.83
CA ILE A 105 -12.71 -4.60 -19.45
C ILE A 105 -11.72 -5.03 -20.54
N ASN A 106 -10.95 -4.10 -21.09
CA ASN A 106 -9.93 -4.47 -22.07
C ASN A 106 -8.66 -5.00 -21.39
N GLU A 107 -7.81 -5.69 -22.14
CA GLU A 107 -6.60 -6.33 -21.61
C GLU A 107 -5.63 -5.32 -20.97
N LYS A 108 -5.54 -4.10 -21.51
CA LYS A 108 -4.67 -3.04 -20.99
C LYS A 108 -5.17 -2.48 -19.65
N GLU A 109 -6.47 -2.28 -19.51
CA GLU A 109 -7.10 -1.86 -18.24
C GLU A 109 -6.93 -2.94 -17.17
N LEU A 110 -7.11 -4.21 -17.54
CA LEU A 110 -6.93 -5.34 -16.65
C LEU A 110 -5.47 -5.45 -16.17
N GLU A 111 -4.52 -5.32 -17.08
CA GLU A 111 -3.10 -5.30 -16.77
C GLU A 111 -2.74 -4.14 -15.84
N ALA A 112 -3.23 -2.93 -16.13
CA ALA A 112 -2.98 -1.75 -15.31
C ALA A 112 -3.47 -1.94 -13.86
N ILE A 113 -4.66 -2.50 -13.66
CA ILE A 113 -5.17 -2.81 -12.30
C ILE A 113 -4.23 -3.78 -11.59
N TYR A 114 -3.85 -4.88 -12.26
CA TYR A 114 -2.96 -5.86 -11.64
C TYR A 114 -1.60 -5.26 -11.27
N GLN A 115 -1.09 -4.30 -12.05
CA GLN A 115 0.12 -3.57 -11.71
C GLN A 115 -0.05 -2.71 -10.46
N PHE A 116 -1.14 -1.94 -10.34
CA PHE A 116 -1.44 -1.17 -9.12
C PHE A 116 -1.62 -2.08 -7.90
N ASP A 117 -2.32 -3.19 -8.09
CA ASP A 117 -2.59 -4.16 -7.05
C ASP A 117 -1.31 -4.83 -6.54
N ALA A 118 -0.41 -5.22 -7.47
CA ALA A 118 0.90 -5.75 -7.14
C ALA A 118 1.77 -4.71 -6.41
N ALA A 119 1.68 -3.44 -6.81
CA ALA A 119 2.44 -2.36 -6.20
C ALA A 119 2.10 -2.14 -4.73
N PHE A 120 0.88 -2.43 -4.27
CA PHE A 120 0.56 -2.37 -2.84
C PHE A 120 1.36 -3.37 -2.02
N PHE A 121 1.61 -4.58 -2.55
CA PHE A 121 2.42 -5.58 -1.85
C PHE A 121 3.89 -5.19 -1.83
N ASP A 122 4.41 -4.62 -2.92
CA ASP A 122 5.76 -4.04 -2.95
C ASP A 122 5.93 -2.90 -1.95
N LEU A 123 4.93 -2.01 -1.86
CA LEU A 123 4.93 -0.92 -0.90
C LEU A 123 4.85 -1.45 0.53
N GLY A 124 4.05 -2.48 0.80
CA GLY A 124 4.01 -3.15 2.10
C GLY A 124 5.38 -3.69 2.50
N ASP A 125 6.08 -4.37 1.60
CA ASP A 125 7.41 -4.93 1.88
C ASP A 125 8.49 -3.83 2.05
N GLN A 126 8.37 -2.71 1.32
CA GLN A 126 9.21 -1.52 1.52
C GLN A 126 8.93 -0.84 2.87
N VAL A 127 7.65 -0.69 3.26
CA VAL A 127 7.25 -0.13 4.55
C VAL A 127 7.77 -1.01 5.68
N LYS A 128 7.65 -2.33 5.56
CA LYS A 128 8.25 -3.28 6.51
C LYS A 128 9.74 -3.05 6.66
N SER A 129 10.47 -2.96 5.55
CA SER A 129 11.93 -2.75 5.56
C SER A 129 12.31 -1.39 6.15
N ALA A 130 11.52 -0.35 5.90
CA ALA A 130 11.72 0.97 6.49
C ALA A 130 11.49 0.97 8.01
N LEU A 131 10.48 0.25 8.50
CA LEU A 131 10.24 0.05 9.93
C LEU A 131 11.39 -0.74 10.58
N ASP A 132 11.86 -1.80 9.93
CA ASP A 132 13.01 -2.60 10.40
C ASP A 132 14.28 -1.73 10.52
N ASN A 133 14.51 -0.84 9.54
CA ASN A 133 15.64 0.10 9.58
C ASN A 133 15.49 1.17 10.68
N LEU A 134 14.27 1.67 10.90
CA LEU A 134 14.00 2.66 11.96
C LEU A 134 14.25 2.03 13.35
N GLU A 135 13.74 0.82 13.58
CA GLU A 135 13.96 0.05 14.80
C GLU A 135 15.47 -0.17 15.05
N ALA A 136 16.22 -0.57 14.03
CA ALA A 136 17.67 -0.72 14.12
C ALA A 136 18.42 0.61 14.39
N SER A 137 17.83 1.74 13.98
CA SER A 137 18.41 3.08 14.13
C SER A 137 18.07 3.75 15.47
N LEU A 138 17.29 3.11 16.36
CA LEU A 138 16.96 3.69 17.68
C LEU A 138 18.20 3.98 18.53
N GLY A 139 19.32 3.29 18.28
CA GLY A 139 20.61 3.57 18.92
C GLY A 139 21.43 4.69 18.27
N ASP A 140 21.05 5.17 17.08
CA ASP A 140 21.74 6.22 16.33
C ASP A 140 20.77 7.38 16.02
N GLU A 141 20.76 8.34 16.94
CA GLU A 141 19.86 9.49 16.89
C GLU A 141 20.03 10.35 15.63
N ALA A 142 21.21 10.34 15.00
CA ALA A 142 21.48 11.11 13.79
C ALA A 142 20.83 10.49 12.54
N ALA A 143 20.58 9.18 12.55
CA ALA A 143 19.96 8.45 11.44
C ALA A 143 18.43 8.52 11.45
N LEU A 144 17.81 8.73 12.63
CA LEU A 144 16.36 8.71 12.82
C LEU A 144 15.57 9.67 11.90
N PRO A 145 15.97 10.94 11.70
CA PRO A 145 15.20 11.85 10.85
C PRO A 145 15.06 11.35 9.41
N ALA A 146 16.13 10.78 8.86
CA ALA A 146 16.13 10.24 7.50
C ALA A 146 15.27 8.97 7.41
N ALA A 147 15.36 8.08 8.40
CA ALA A 147 14.56 6.85 8.47
C ALA A 147 13.06 7.15 8.57
N ILE A 148 12.65 8.06 9.46
CA ILE A 148 11.25 8.47 9.65
C ILE A 148 10.70 9.14 8.38
N ARG A 149 11.50 10.02 7.75
CA ARG A 149 11.12 10.67 6.50
C ARG A 149 10.89 9.65 5.38
N HIS A 150 11.76 8.65 5.27
CA HIS A 150 11.62 7.58 4.28
C HIS A 150 10.32 6.79 4.49
N LEU A 151 10.03 6.39 5.73
CA LEU A 151 8.77 5.72 6.08
C LEU A 151 7.55 6.58 5.73
N THR A 152 7.60 7.88 6.04
CA THR A 152 6.51 8.83 5.72
C THR A 152 6.30 8.94 4.22
N THR A 153 7.37 8.98 3.42
CA THR A 153 7.29 9.00 1.95
C THR A 153 6.61 7.74 1.41
N LEU A 154 6.97 6.56 1.93
CA LEU A 154 6.35 5.30 1.51
C LEU A 154 4.87 5.24 1.89
N ALA A 155 4.52 5.70 3.09
CA ALA A 155 3.13 5.75 3.55
C ALA A 155 2.27 6.69 2.68
N ARG A 156 2.80 7.86 2.30
CA ARG A 156 2.13 8.77 1.35
C ARG A 156 2.00 8.18 -0.04
N LEU A 157 3.06 7.52 -0.52
CA LEU A 157 3.04 6.85 -1.81
C LEU A 157 1.96 5.75 -1.87
N ALA A 158 1.69 5.04 -0.77
CA ALA A 158 0.58 4.10 -0.70
C ALA A 158 -0.78 4.78 -0.90
N VAL A 159 -1.00 5.94 -0.27
CA VAL A 159 -2.21 6.76 -0.46
C VAL A 159 -2.34 7.20 -1.92
N GLU A 160 -1.29 7.78 -2.50
CA GLU A 160 -1.27 8.25 -3.89
C GLU A 160 -1.50 7.11 -4.89
N THR A 161 -0.91 5.94 -4.64
CA THR A 161 -1.09 4.74 -5.47
C THR A 161 -2.56 4.28 -5.45
N PHE A 162 -3.21 4.35 -4.28
CA PHE A 162 -4.63 4.04 -4.16
C PHE A 162 -5.51 5.04 -4.91
N GLU A 163 -5.21 6.33 -4.82
CA GLU A 163 -5.96 7.37 -5.52
C GLU A 163 -5.83 7.23 -7.05
N ARG A 164 -4.62 6.97 -7.56
CA ARG A 164 -4.40 6.71 -8.99
C ARG A 164 -5.08 5.44 -9.47
N ARG A 165 -5.02 4.37 -8.67
CA ARG A 165 -5.80 3.16 -8.96
C ARG A 165 -7.28 3.51 -9.04
N ALA A 166 -7.76 4.37 -8.14
CA ALA A 166 -9.17 4.74 -8.14
C ALA A 166 -9.58 5.48 -9.41
N GLU A 167 -8.79 6.46 -9.85
CA GLU A 167 -8.99 7.20 -11.10
C GLU A 167 -9.07 6.27 -12.32
N VAL A 168 -8.14 5.31 -12.42
CA VAL A 168 -8.11 4.31 -13.50
C VAL A 168 -9.36 3.44 -13.50
N VAL A 169 -9.88 3.10 -12.31
CA VAL A 169 -11.04 2.22 -12.17
C VAL A 169 -12.37 3.00 -12.27
N THR A 170 -12.40 4.30 -11.98
CA THR A 170 -13.61 5.14 -12.18
C THR A 170 -13.66 5.81 -13.55
N GLY A 171 -12.55 5.83 -14.30
CA GLY A 171 -12.44 6.54 -15.59
C GLY A 171 -12.55 8.06 -15.44
N SER A 172 -12.29 8.59 -14.24
CA SER A 172 -12.34 10.02 -13.94
C SER A 172 -10.97 10.63 -14.23
N ASN A 173 -10.82 11.22 -15.42
CA ASN A 173 -9.68 12.09 -15.77
C ASN A 173 -10.03 13.55 -15.51
#